data_AF-A0A9N9WCR9-F1
#
_entry.id   AF-A0A9N9WCR9-F1
#
_cell.length_a   1.000
_cell.length_b   1.000
_cell.length_c   1.000
_cell.angle_alpha   90.00
_cell.angle_beta   90.00
_cell.angle_gamma   90.00
#
_symmetry.space_group_name_H-M   'P 1'
#
loop_
_entity.id
_entity.type
_entity.pdbx_description
1 polymer ?
#
loop_
_entity_poly.entity_id
_entity_poly.type
_entity_poly.pdbx_seq_one_letter_code
_entity_poly.pdbx_strand_id
1 'polypeptide(L)'
;MSGVSTRRRLIRSAGDPNRYSSLARIDNIDNDMQPERLMSPYTAIIRRSGNPFELAHVLVSWLIGAGYDAYVVIGCAKRDVCMAIRYRTLCPEIPDETEKVVEVPPSDEEPRYRLVPLPDLTSKYCKEMDIKEAERQQKELDKIETAKQKKIAVRLFHNILYISSCTLYISSIVWVQYLSKDTVSFAYQELEQPPPDKIDGWRTHAWILVLPGFMAVEQPFFIEPSEGKDYPLDAPQYQHLDSVYNHENYYVNNYSDFTTHLMFNDLQ
;
A
#
# COMPACT_ATOMS: atom_id res chain seq x y z
N MET A 1 8.56 -33.45 -40.58
CA MET A 1 7.37 -33.86 -39.82
C MET A 1 7.80 -34.84 -38.75
N SER A 2 7.97 -34.37 -37.51
CA SER A 2 8.14 -35.24 -36.34
C SER A 2 7.76 -34.42 -35.11
N GLY A 3 6.46 -34.39 -34.81
CA GLY A 3 5.94 -33.82 -33.57
C GLY A 3 6.27 -34.75 -32.41
N VAL A 4 7.14 -34.31 -31.52
CA VAL A 4 7.34 -34.96 -30.22
C VAL A 4 6.35 -34.32 -29.25
N SER A 5 5.18 -34.96 -29.14
CA SER A 5 4.17 -34.63 -28.13
C SER A 5 4.67 -35.13 -26.77
N THR A 6 5.27 -34.24 -25.98
CA THR A 6 5.64 -34.54 -24.60
C THR A 6 4.40 -34.43 -23.71
N ARG A 7 3.61 -35.50 -23.61
CA ARG A 7 2.62 -35.66 -22.54
C ARG A 7 3.36 -35.68 -21.19
N ARG A 8 3.41 -34.55 -20.48
CA ARG A 8 3.87 -34.54 -19.08
C ARG A 8 2.79 -35.14 -18.19
N ARG A 9 3.18 -36.25 -17.56
CA ARG A 9 2.46 -37.04 -16.57
C ARG A 9 2.12 -36.15 -15.36
N LEU A 10 0.83 -35.99 -15.06
CA LEU A 10 0.33 -35.44 -13.80
C LEU A 10 0.90 -36.27 -12.64
N ILE A 11 1.90 -35.74 -11.94
CA ILE A 11 2.30 -36.24 -10.63
C ILE A 11 1.48 -35.43 -9.63
N ARG A 12 0.41 -36.04 -9.10
CA ARG A 12 -0.23 -35.54 -7.88
C ARG A 12 0.80 -35.69 -6.75
N SER A 13 1.53 -34.62 -6.46
CA SER A 13 2.31 -34.53 -5.22
C SER A 13 1.33 -34.51 -4.06
N ALA A 14 1.42 -35.53 -3.19
CA ALA A 14 0.66 -35.59 -1.95
C ALA A 14 1.22 -34.53 -1.00
N GLY A 15 0.62 -33.34 -1.02
CA GLY A 15 0.85 -32.33 0.01
C GLY A 15 0.35 -32.83 1.37
N ASP A 16 1.05 -32.45 2.43
CA ASP A 16 0.74 -32.85 3.81
C ASP A 16 -0.73 -32.58 4.17
N PRO A 17 -1.51 -33.61 4.58
CA PRO A 17 -2.94 -33.45 4.89
C PRO A 17 -3.20 -32.56 6.11
N ASN A 18 -2.19 -32.32 6.95
CA ASN A 18 -2.32 -31.48 8.14
C ASN A 18 -2.10 -29.98 7.88
N ARG A 19 -1.55 -29.57 6.73
CA ARG A 19 -1.49 -28.15 6.35
C ARG A 19 -2.89 -27.56 6.16
N TYR A 20 -3.83 -28.42 5.73
CA TYR A 20 -5.25 -28.10 5.53
C TYR A 20 -6.12 -28.17 6.80
N SER A 21 -5.58 -28.61 7.93
CA SER A 21 -6.38 -28.75 9.17
C SER A 21 -6.68 -27.42 9.87
N SER A 22 -5.80 -26.42 9.71
CA SER A 22 -6.07 -25.03 10.11
C SER A 22 -6.80 -24.25 9.00
N LEU A 23 -6.65 -24.69 7.74
CA LEU A 23 -7.43 -24.21 6.59
C LEU A 23 -8.93 -24.51 6.76
N ALA A 24 -9.29 -25.64 7.38
CA ALA A 24 -10.68 -26.03 7.63
C ALA A 24 -11.50 -25.05 8.50
N ARG A 25 -10.85 -24.13 9.21
CA ARG A 25 -11.52 -23.09 10.02
C ARG A 25 -11.80 -21.81 9.22
N ILE A 26 -11.22 -21.70 8.03
CA ILE A 26 -11.33 -20.59 7.08
C ILE A 26 -12.09 -21.01 5.81
N ASP A 27 -12.58 -22.25 5.72
CA ASP A 27 -13.39 -22.76 4.59
C ASP A 27 -14.72 -22.01 4.34
N ASN A 28 -15.10 -21.05 5.19
CA ASN A 28 -16.24 -20.15 5.02
C ASN A 28 -15.85 -18.70 4.69
N ILE A 29 -14.57 -18.42 4.41
CA ILE A 29 -14.20 -17.19 3.73
C ILE A 29 -14.24 -17.53 2.25
N ASP A 30 -15.30 -17.07 1.61
CA ASP A 30 -15.78 -17.51 0.31
C ASP A 30 -14.66 -17.76 -0.72
N ASN A 31 -14.87 -18.75 -1.58
CA ASN A 31 -14.11 -19.04 -2.82
C ASN A 31 -14.10 -17.85 -3.84
N ASP A 32 -14.27 -16.62 -3.37
CA ASP A 32 -14.67 -15.41 -4.09
C ASP A 32 -13.51 -14.41 -4.28
N MET A 33 -12.29 -14.75 -3.85
CA MET A 33 -11.14 -13.85 -3.94
C MET A 33 -10.39 -13.92 -5.29
N GLN A 34 -10.80 -14.81 -6.20
CA GLN A 34 -10.34 -14.83 -7.59
C GLN A 34 -11.53 -14.59 -8.51
N PRO A 35 -11.36 -13.78 -9.57
CA PRO A 35 -12.46 -13.51 -10.49
C PRO A 35 -12.89 -14.79 -11.21
N GLU A 36 -14.18 -15.11 -11.16
CA GLU A 36 -14.77 -16.27 -11.88
C GLU A 36 -14.50 -16.19 -13.40
N ARG A 37 -14.39 -14.96 -13.92
CA ARG A 37 -14.13 -14.68 -15.34
C ARG A 37 -13.13 -13.56 -15.49
N LEU A 38 -12.15 -13.78 -16.36
CA LEU A 38 -11.24 -12.74 -16.84
C LEU A 38 -11.69 -12.25 -18.22
N MET A 39 -11.77 -10.93 -18.39
CA MET A 39 -12.01 -10.33 -19.69
C MET A 39 -10.74 -10.31 -20.55
N SER A 40 -10.90 -10.31 -21.88
CA SER A 40 -9.77 -10.14 -22.78
C SER A 40 -9.16 -8.73 -22.64
N PRO A 41 -7.84 -8.56 -22.84
CA PRO A 41 -7.18 -7.26 -22.78
C PRO A 41 -7.86 -6.19 -23.65
N TYR A 42 -8.29 -6.57 -24.85
CA TYR A 42 -9.04 -5.71 -25.77
C TYR A 42 -10.33 -5.15 -25.13
N THR A 43 -11.06 -5.99 -24.40
CA THR A 43 -12.33 -5.57 -23.77
C THR A 43 -12.10 -4.66 -22.57
N ALA A 44 -11.05 -4.91 -21.78
CA ALA A 44 -10.66 -4.05 -20.65
C ALA A 44 -10.28 -2.63 -21.14
N ILE A 45 -9.55 -2.54 -22.26
CA ILE A 45 -9.20 -1.25 -22.89
C ILE A 45 -10.45 -0.48 -23.33
N ILE A 46 -11.41 -1.14 -23.98
CA ILE A 46 -12.66 -0.49 -24.43
C ILE A 46 -13.48 0.01 -23.25
N ARG A 47 -13.61 -0.82 -22.20
CA ARG A 47 -14.36 -0.45 -21.00
C ARG A 47 -13.68 0.63 -20.17
N ARG A 48 -12.39 0.86 -20.39
CA ARG A 48 -11.54 1.77 -19.59
C ARG A 48 -11.68 1.52 -18.08
N SER A 49 -11.95 0.27 -17.72
CA SER A 49 -12.12 -0.20 -16.35
C SER A 49 -11.90 -1.72 -16.33
N GLY A 50 -11.32 -2.20 -15.24
CA GLY A 50 -11.06 -3.62 -15.06
C GLY A 50 -10.50 -3.93 -13.68
N ASN A 51 -10.57 -5.20 -13.31
CA ASN A 51 -9.96 -5.70 -12.08
C ASN A 51 -8.42 -5.67 -12.20
N PRO A 52 -7.65 -5.72 -11.09
CA PRO A 52 -6.18 -5.75 -11.16
C PRO A 52 -5.65 -6.87 -12.05
N PHE A 53 -6.31 -8.03 -12.04
CA PHE A 53 -6.02 -9.13 -12.96
C PHE A 53 -6.14 -8.71 -14.43
N GLU A 54 -7.22 -8.03 -14.82
CA GLU A 54 -7.44 -7.63 -16.20
C GLU A 54 -6.47 -6.52 -16.63
N LEU A 55 -6.20 -5.57 -15.73
CA LEU A 55 -5.22 -4.52 -15.94
C LEU A 55 -3.81 -5.10 -16.10
N ALA A 56 -3.43 -6.12 -15.32
CA ALA A 56 -2.16 -6.81 -15.45
C ALA A 56 -2.01 -7.46 -16.84
N HIS A 57 -3.06 -8.13 -17.35
CA HIS A 57 -3.01 -8.72 -18.69
C HIS A 57 -2.88 -7.67 -19.80
N VAL A 58 -3.55 -6.52 -19.67
CA VAL A 58 -3.39 -5.40 -20.60
C VAL A 58 -1.95 -4.89 -20.57
N LEU A 59 -1.40 -4.64 -19.39
CA LEU A 59 -0.06 -4.08 -19.23
C LEU A 59 1.01 -5.05 -19.73
N VAL A 60 0.91 -6.33 -19.39
CA VAL A 60 1.82 -7.37 -19.91
C VAL A 60 1.76 -7.47 -21.44
N SER A 61 0.57 -7.35 -22.04
CA SER A 61 0.45 -7.35 -23.50
C SER A 61 1.17 -6.18 -24.18
N TRP A 62 1.17 -5.00 -23.54
CA TRP A 62 1.89 -3.83 -24.02
C TRP A 62 3.40 -3.95 -23.83
N LEU A 63 3.85 -4.46 -22.68
CA LEU A 63 5.28 -4.66 -22.41
C LEU A 63 5.90 -5.69 -23.34
N ILE A 64 5.22 -6.82 -23.56
CA ILE A 64 5.65 -7.84 -24.52
C ILE A 64 5.68 -7.25 -25.93
N GLY A 65 4.67 -6.46 -26.32
CA GLY A 65 4.65 -5.75 -27.59
C GLY A 65 5.79 -4.74 -27.78
N ALA A 66 6.29 -4.16 -26.68
CA ALA A 66 7.45 -3.28 -26.65
C ALA A 66 8.79 -4.04 -26.58
N GLY A 67 8.77 -5.38 -26.49
CA GLY A 67 9.97 -6.23 -26.44
C GLY A 67 10.55 -6.45 -25.05
N TYR A 68 9.80 -6.14 -23.99
CA TYR A 68 10.18 -6.51 -22.62
C TYR A 68 9.79 -7.96 -22.31
N ASP A 69 10.63 -8.62 -21.51
CA ASP A 69 10.31 -9.93 -20.97
C ASP A 69 9.44 -9.78 -19.72
N ALA A 70 8.11 -9.81 -19.93
CA ALA A 70 7.12 -9.49 -18.91
C ALA A 70 6.15 -10.65 -18.67
N TYR A 71 5.78 -10.83 -17.40
CA TYR A 71 4.93 -11.90 -16.91
C TYR A 71 3.84 -11.34 -16.00
N VAL A 72 2.67 -11.98 -16.02
CA VAL A 72 1.63 -11.78 -15.00
C VAL A 72 1.96 -12.66 -13.80
N VAL A 73 1.95 -12.06 -12.62
CA VAL A 73 2.12 -12.73 -11.34
C VAL A 73 0.77 -12.76 -10.63
N ILE A 74 0.39 -13.93 -10.12
CA ILE A 74 -0.74 -14.11 -9.20
C ILE A 74 -0.16 -14.49 -7.84
N GLY A 75 -0.65 -13.85 -6.79
CA GLY A 75 -0.26 -14.16 -5.42
C GLY A 75 -1.06 -13.35 -4.40
N CYS A 76 -0.56 -13.28 -3.17
CA CYS A 76 -1.18 -12.51 -2.10
C CYS A 76 -0.49 -11.17 -1.87
N ALA A 77 -1.30 -10.11 -1.67
CA ALA A 77 -0.80 -8.77 -1.38
C ALA A 77 -1.52 -8.14 -0.18
N LYS A 78 -0.93 -7.09 0.38
CA LYS A 78 -1.54 -6.30 1.46
C LYS A 78 -2.88 -5.72 1.02
N ARG A 79 -3.80 -5.56 1.98
CA ARG A 79 -5.13 -4.94 1.77
C ARG A 79 -5.05 -3.67 0.94
N ASP A 80 -4.12 -2.78 1.27
CA ASP A 80 -4.09 -1.44 0.68
C ASP A 80 -3.78 -1.50 -0.83
N VAL A 81 -2.97 -2.47 -1.27
CA VAL A 81 -2.71 -2.73 -2.70
C VAL A 81 -3.94 -3.35 -3.37
N CYS A 82 -4.49 -4.43 -2.79
CA CYS A 82 -5.66 -5.13 -3.36
C CYS A 82 -6.88 -4.21 -3.51
N MET A 83 -7.12 -3.34 -2.53
CA MET A 83 -8.27 -2.43 -2.49
C MET A 83 -7.96 -1.05 -3.10
N ALA A 84 -6.77 -0.86 -3.66
CA ALA A 84 -6.29 0.43 -4.18
C ALA A 84 -6.50 1.61 -3.20
N ILE A 85 -6.27 1.37 -1.91
CA ILE A 85 -6.41 2.38 -0.85
C ILE A 85 -5.17 3.26 -0.86
N ARG A 86 -5.33 4.55 -1.21
CA ARG A 86 -4.21 5.49 -1.35
C ARG A 86 -4.24 6.70 -0.42
N TYR A 87 -5.28 6.88 0.39
CA TYR A 87 -5.39 8.05 1.28
C TYR A 87 -4.33 8.11 2.39
N ARG A 88 -3.57 7.02 2.60
CA ARG A 88 -2.43 6.98 3.55
C ARG A 88 -1.10 7.38 2.92
N THR A 89 -1.04 7.45 1.58
CA THR A 89 0.17 7.79 0.86
C THR A 89 0.16 9.29 0.59
N LEU A 90 1.26 9.97 0.89
CA LEU A 90 1.40 11.40 0.60
C LEU A 90 1.29 11.62 -0.92
N CYS A 91 0.43 12.56 -1.32
CA CYS A 91 0.31 12.96 -2.71
C CYS A 91 1.52 13.84 -3.07
N PRO A 92 2.38 13.43 -4.03
CA PRO A 92 3.59 14.20 -4.37
C PRO A 92 3.29 15.57 -4.98
N GLU A 93 2.11 15.73 -5.58
CA GLU A 93 1.74 16.88 -6.40
C GLU A 93 0.92 17.92 -5.64
N ILE A 94 0.51 17.64 -4.40
CA ILE A 94 -0.11 18.67 -3.56
C ILE A 94 1.04 19.53 -3.02
N PRO A 95 1.20 20.79 -3.48
CA PRO A 95 2.14 21.68 -2.83
C PRO A 95 1.72 21.81 -1.38
N ASP A 96 2.65 21.72 -0.44
CA ASP A 96 2.36 21.99 0.96
C ASP A 96 1.70 23.37 1.06
N GLU A 97 0.40 23.41 1.37
CA GLU A 97 -0.36 24.64 1.61
C GLU A 97 0.11 25.39 2.88
N THR A 98 1.23 24.96 3.48
CA THR A 98 2.03 25.87 4.28
C THR A 98 2.62 26.94 3.36
N GLU A 99 1.75 27.88 2.98
CA GLU A 99 2.18 29.21 2.61
C GLU A 99 3.21 29.61 3.65
N LYS A 100 4.47 29.72 3.22
CA LYS A 100 5.45 30.46 4.00
C LYS A 100 4.85 31.84 4.13
N VAL A 101 4.26 32.11 5.30
CA VAL A 101 3.87 33.44 5.71
C VAL A 101 5.18 34.21 5.71
N VAL A 102 5.52 34.77 4.55
CA VAL A 102 6.41 35.92 4.50
C VAL A 102 5.58 36.95 5.24
N GLU A 103 5.93 37.14 6.51
CA GLU A 103 5.42 38.25 7.30
C GLU A 103 5.73 39.51 6.49
N VAL A 104 4.79 39.94 5.67
CA VAL A 104 4.85 41.25 5.04
C VAL A 104 4.84 42.19 6.22
N PRO A 105 5.92 42.96 6.46
CA PRO A 105 5.92 43.91 7.56
C PRO A 105 4.68 44.78 7.37
N PRO A 106 3.89 45.01 8.44
CA PRO A 106 2.67 45.78 8.32
C PRO A 106 3.01 47.10 7.62
N SER A 107 2.36 47.35 6.49
CA SER A 107 2.40 48.66 5.85
C SER A 107 1.86 49.68 6.86
N ASP A 108 2.68 50.66 7.24
CA ASP A 108 2.32 51.71 8.21
C ASP A 108 1.18 52.63 7.72
N GLU A 109 0.79 52.50 6.45
CA GLU A 109 -0.31 53.27 5.86
C GLU A 109 -1.65 52.55 6.06
N GLU A 110 -2.48 53.04 6.98
CA GLU A 110 -3.87 52.62 7.07
C GLU A 110 -4.60 52.92 5.74
N PRO A 111 -5.37 51.98 5.18
CA PRO A 111 -6.10 52.22 3.94
C PRO A 111 -7.09 53.38 4.15
N ARG A 112 -6.96 54.44 3.33
CA ARG A 112 -7.78 55.67 3.36
C ARG A 112 -9.29 55.41 3.36
N TYR A 113 -9.73 54.27 2.82
CA TYR A 113 -11.11 53.80 2.85
C TYR A 113 -11.17 52.39 3.43
N ARG A 114 -11.62 52.27 4.69
CA ARG A 114 -12.02 50.99 5.27
C ARG A 114 -13.47 50.74 4.90
N LEU A 115 -13.73 49.70 4.10
CA LEU A 115 -15.10 49.27 3.88
C LEU A 115 -15.71 48.89 5.24
N VAL A 116 -16.83 49.52 5.57
CA VAL A 116 -17.60 49.15 6.76
C VAL A 116 -18.15 47.75 6.48
N PRO A 117 -17.82 46.73 7.28
CA PRO A 117 -18.41 45.42 7.10
C PRO A 117 -19.93 45.53 7.24
N LEU A 118 -20.66 44.85 6.36
CA LEU A 118 -22.11 44.79 6.43
C LEU A 118 -22.53 44.35 7.85
N PRO A 119 -23.56 44.98 8.45
CA PRO A 119 -24.08 44.54 9.73
C PRO A 119 -24.46 43.07 9.66
N ASP A 120 -23.95 42.29 10.60
CA ASP A 120 -24.28 40.89 10.66
C ASP A 120 -25.75 40.73 11.11
N LEU A 121 -26.56 40.20 10.20
CA LEU A 121 -28.00 39.98 10.41
C LEU A 121 -28.29 38.70 11.20
N THR A 122 -27.27 37.91 11.54
CA THR A 122 -27.45 36.69 12.35
C THR A 122 -27.74 37.03 13.81
N SER A 123 -28.76 36.37 14.37
CA SER A 123 -29.15 36.54 15.77
C SER A 123 -28.02 36.16 16.71
N LYS A 124 -27.79 36.96 17.76
CA LYS A 124 -26.78 36.69 18.80
C LYS A 124 -26.92 35.27 19.40
N TYR A 125 -28.17 34.81 19.55
CA TYR A 125 -28.47 33.49 20.08
C TYR A 125 -27.98 32.34 19.19
N CYS A 126 -28.13 32.47 17.86
CA CYS A 126 -27.67 31.45 16.92
C CYS A 126 -26.14 31.30 17.01
N LYS A 127 -25.40 32.42 17.06
CA LYS A 127 -23.95 32.40 17.23
C LYS A 127 -23.51 31.71 18.52
N GLU A 128 -24.19 31.99 19.63
CA GLU A 128 -23.86 31.37 20.92
C GLU A 128 -24.13 29.85 20.93
N MET A 129 -25.21 29.40 20.26
CA MET A 129 -25.47 27.98 20.07
C MET A 129 -24.38 27.32 19.20
N ASP A 130 -24.03 27.93 18.08
CA ASP A 130 -23.00 27.43 17.15
C ASP A 130 -21.62 27.36 17.83
N ILE A 131 -21.24 28.37 18.61
CA ILE A 131 -19.99 28.39 19.39
C ILE A 131 -19.99 27.25 20.41
N LYS A 132 -21.10 27.05 21.12
CA LYS A 132 -21.21 25.99 22.13
C LYS A 132 -21.22 24.59 21.52
N GLU A 133 -21.72 24.44 20.30
CA GLU A 133 -21.63 23.20 19.53
C GLU A 133 -20.21 22.94 19.02
N ALA A 134 -19.55 23.97 18.48
CA ALA A 134 -18.15 23.89 18.05
C ALA A 134 -17.22 23.55 19.21
N GLU A 135 -17.38 24.17 20.39
CA GLU A 135 -16.60 23.83 21.58
C GLU A 135 -16.82 22.38 22.03
N ARG A 136 -18.06 21.86 21.90
CA ARG A 136 -18.34 20.46 22.25
C ARG A 136 -17.63 19.52 21.29
N GLN A 137 -17.72 19.77 19.99
CA GLN A 137 -17.00 19.00 18.97
C GLN A 137 -15.48 19.07 19.17
N GLN A 138 -14.94 20.25 19.47
CA GLN A 138 -13.52 20.44 19.69
C GLN A 138 -13.03 19.70 20.94
N LYS A 139 -13.78 19.75 22.05
CA LYS A 139 -13.48 18.95 23.25
C LYS A 139 -13.52 17.45 22.98
N GLU A 140 -14.41 16.98 22.11
CA GLU A 140 -14.44 15.57 21.71
C GLU A 140 -13.23 15.18 20.87
N LEU A 141 -12.84 16.03 19.91
CA LEU A 141 -11.62 15.84 19.11
C LEU A 141 -10.36 15.86 19.99
N ASP A 142 -10.23 16.83 20.90
CA ASP A 142 -9.09 16.94 21.82
C ASP A 142 -8.98 15.70 22.73
N LYS A 143 -10.11 15.12 23.17
CA LYS A 143 -10.13 13.87 23.94
C LYS A 143 -9.62 12.69 23.11
N ILE A 144 -10.01 12.61 21.84
CA ILE A 144 -9.54 11.57 20.91
C ILE A 144 -8.05 11.76 20.65
N GLU A 145 -7.59 12.98 20.42
CA GLU A 145 -6.19 13.28 20.13
C GLU A 145 -5.29 13.03 21.35
N THR A 146 -5.68 13.47 22.55
CA THR A 146 -4.95 13.17 23.78
C THR A 146 -4.91 11.67 24.08
N ALA A 147 -5.97 10.91 23.77
CA ALA A 147 -5.97 9.45 23.87
C ALA A 147 -5.01 8.81 22.84
N LYS A 148 -4.95 9.31 21.61
CA LYS A 148 -3.98 8.89 20.59
C LYS A 148 -2.54 9.19 21.03
N GLN A 149 -2.27 10.41 21.51
CA GLN A 149 -0.95 10.83 22.02
C GLN A 149 -0.49 9.97 23.20
N LYS A 150 -1.39 9.61 24.13
CA LYS A 150 -1.06 8.70 25.25
C LYS A 150 -0.68 7.30 24.75
N LYS A 151 -1.38 6.76 23.74
CA LYS A 151 -1.04 5.46 23.14
C LYS A 151 0.33 5.49 22.45
N ILE A 152 0.62 6.55 21.70
CA ILE A 152 1.94 6.79 21.09
C ILE A 152 3.02 6.84 22.17
N ALA A 153 2.82 7.65 23.21
CA ALA A 153 3.80 7.81 24.30
C ALA A 153 4.11 6.48 25.00
N VAL A 154 3.10 5.66 25.31
CA VAL A 154 3.31 4.34 25.94
C VAL A 154 4.12 3.41 25.03
N ARG A 155 3.85 3.40 23.72
CA ARG A 155 4.53 2.53 22.76
C ARG A 155 5.98 2.98 22.49
N LEU A 156 6.21 4.29 22.36
CA LEU A 156 7.55 4.88 22.28
C LEU A 156 8.34 4.62 23.57
N PHE A 157 7.73 4.72 24.75
CA PHE A 157 8.39 4.43 26.02
C PHE A 157 8.83 2.96 26.10
N HIS A 158 8.00 2.02 25.64
CA HIS A 158 8.33 0.60 25.60
C HIS A 158 9.45 0.30 24.59
N ASN A 159 9.44 0.94 23.41
CA ASN A 159 10.49 0.79 22.39
C ASN A 159 11.83 1.40 22.83
N ILE A 160 11.81 2.58 23.47
CA ILE A 160 13.01 3.24 24.01
C ILE A 160 13.60 2.44 25.17
N LEU A 161 12.78 1.91 26.08
CA LEU A 161 13.27 1.04 27.16
C LEU A 161 13.85 -0.28 26.61
N TYR A 162 13.28 -0.83 25.54
CA TYR A 162 13.79 -2.01 24.86
C TYR A 162 15.15 -1.75 24.19
N ILE A 163 15.33 -0.62 23.51
CA ILE A 163 16.61 -0.20 22.92
C ILE A 163 17.66 0.09 24.02
N SER A 164 17.24 0.69 25.14
CA SER A 164 18.10 0.94 26.30
C SER A 164 18.52 -0.35 27.02
N SER A 165 17.75 -1.44 26.90
CA SER A 165 18.15 -2.76 27.40
C SER A 165 19.18 -3.47 26.50
N CYS A 166 19.33 -3.00 25.25
CA CYS A 166 20.22 -3.59 24.24
C CYS A 166 21.49 -2.78 23.93
N THR A 167 21.66 -1.56 24.44
CA THR A 167 22.85 -0.74 24.13
C THR A 167 23.49 -0.15 25.38
N LEU A 168 24.58 -0.77 25.84
CA LEU A 168 25.58 -0.07 26.65
C LEU A 168 26.39 0.83 25.70
N TYR A 169 26.37 2.14 25.99
CA TYR A 169 27.36 3.15 25.60
C TYR A 169 27.38 3.61 24.11
N ILE A 170 27.01 4.87 23.87
CA ILE A 170 27.89 5.94 23.32
C ILE A 170 27.09 7.27 23.22
N SER A 171 27.71 8.32 23.77
CA SER A 171 27.48 9.78 23.62
C SER A 171 26.04 10.31 23.55
N SER A 172 25.62 10.86 24.67
CA SER A 172 24.38 11.55 24.92
C SER A 172 24.31 12.96 24.28
N ILE A 173 23.05 13.42 24.10
CA ILE A 173 22.55 14.80 24.00
C ILE A 173 22.27 15.38 22.59
N VAL A 174 22.82 14.88 21.48
CA VAL A 174 22.44 15.40 20.13
C VAL A 174 21.32 14.60 19.44
N TRP A 175 21.17 13.30 19.75
CA TRP A 175 20.16 12.43 19.11
C TRP A 175 18.73 12.68 19.58
N VAL A 176 18.53 13.17 20.82
CA VAL A 176 17.20 13.24 21.46
C VAL A 176 16.27 14.27 20.80
N GLN A 177 16.82 15.31 20.18
CA GLN A 177 15.99 16.38 19.58
C GLN A 177 15.71 16.17 18.09
N TYR A 178 16.62 15.52 17.36
CA TYR A 178 16.45 15.22 15.93
C TYR A 178 15.58 13.98 15.68
N LEU A 179 15.55 13.02 16.62
CA LEU A 179 14.65 11.86 16.55
C LEU A 179 13.17 12.24 16.70
N SER A 180 12.82 13.39 17.31
CA SER A 180 11.43 13.69 17.72
C SER A 180 10.46 13.92 16.56
N LYS A 181 10.87 14.48 15.42
CA LYS A 181 9.92 14.76 14.32
C LYS A 181 9.64 13.50 13.50
N ASP A 182 10.68 12.75 13.20
CA ASP A 182 10.57 11.52 12.41
C ASP A 182 9.98 10.34 13.21
N THR A 183 10.29 10.24 14.52
CA THR A 183 9.66 9.22 15.38
C THR A 183 8.17 9.50 15.61
N VAL A 184 7.78 10.77 15.66
CA VAL A 184 6.38 11.16 15.84
C VAL A 184 5.59 10.89 14.55
N SER A 185 6.11 11.25 13.37
CA SER A 185 5.44 10.92 12.09
C SER A 185 5.30 9.41 11.90
N PHE A 186 6.35 8.64 12.21
CA PHE A 186 6.32 7.19 12.16
C PHE A 186 5.30 6.58 13.15
N ALA A 187 5.20 7.14 14.36
CA ALA A 187 4.24 6.69 15.36
C ALA A 187 2.78 7.05 15.01
N TYR A 188 2.55 8.18 14.33
CA TYR A 188 1.25 8.52 13.75
C TYR A 188 0.87 7.54 12.64
N GLN A 189 1.81 7.18 11.76
CA GLN A 189 1.57 6.20 10.70
C GLN A 189 1.32 4.79 11.25
N GLU A 190 1.91 4.43 12.39
CA GLU A 190 1.62 3.18 13.11
C GLU A 190 0.22 3.19 13.77
N LEU A 191 -0.26 4.33 14.24
CA LEU A 191 -1.63 4.48 14.75
C LEU A 191 -2.71 4.46 13.65
N GLU A 192 -2.36 4.93 12.45
CA GLU A 192 -3.23 4.91 11.27
C GLU A 192 -3.27 3.55 10.56
N GLN A 193 -2.53 2.56 11.09
CA GLN A 193 -2.62 1.20 10.58
C GLN A 193 -4.06 0.72 10.65
N PRO A 194 -4.52 0.04 9.58
CA PRO A 194 -5.87 -0.49 9.58
C PRO A 194 -6.09 -1.43 10.78
N PRO A 195 -7.34 -1.57 11.24
CA PRO A 195 -7.67 -2.60 12.22
C PRO A 195 -7.20 -3.97 11.71
N PRO A 196 -6.76 -4.87 12.61
CA PRO A 196 -6.17 -6.14 12.22
C PRO A 196 -7.13 -6.95 11.34
N ASP A 197 -6.61 -7.35 10.20
CA ASP A 197 -7.32 -8.08 9.16
C ASP A 197 -7.36 -9.58 9.46
N LYS A 198 -8.55 -10.18 9.37
CA LYS A 198 -8.69 -11.64 9.45
C LYS A 198 -8.14 -12.37 8.21
N ILE A 199 -8.05 -11.67 7.08
CA ILE A 199 -7.68 -12.22 5.76
C ILE A 199 -6.37 -11.64 5.22
N ASP A 200 -5.57 -10.99 6.06
CA ASP A 200 -4.23 -10.57 5.66
C ASP A 200 -3.38 -11.79 5.31
N GLY A 201 -2.64 -11.74 4.21
CA GLY A 201 -1.92 -12.89 3.67
C GLY A 201 -2.74 -13.82 2.79
N TRP A 202 -4.05 -13.63 2.66
CA TRP A 202 -4.94 -14.49 1.86
C TRP A 202 -5.62 -13.76 0.70
N ARG A 203 -5.44 -12.44 0.58
CA ARG A 203 -6.05 -11.65 -0.49
C ARG A 203 -5.30 -11.85 -1.80
N THR A 204 -5.93 -12.55 -2.73
CA THR A 204 -5.36 -12.72 -4.07
C THR A 204 -5.31 -11.38 -4.81
N HIS A 205 -4.18 -11.10 -5.43
CA HIS A 205 -3.92 -9.95 -6.28
C HIS A 205 -3.10 -10.38 -7.49
N ALA A 206 -3.09 -9.54 -8.53
CA ALA A 206 -2.25 -9.74 -9.69
C ALA A 206 -1.41 -8.49 -9.98
N TRP A 207 -0.14 -8.72 -10.25
CA TRP A 207 0.83 -7.70 -10.63
C TRP A 207 1.72 -8.20 -11.75
N ILE A 208 2.59 -7.35 -12.26
CA ILE A 208 3.50 -7.69 -13.36
C ILE A 208 4.90 -7.93 -12.81
N LEU A 209 5.60 -8.91 -13.35
CA LEU A 209 7.04 -9.10 -13.20
C LEU A 209 7.71 -8.78 -14.53
N VAL A 210 8.77 -7.98 -14.48
CA VAL A 210 9.65 -7.74 -15.63
C VAL A 210 11.01 -8.33 -15.31
N LEU A 211 11.50 -9.21 -16.18
CA LEU A 211 12.82 -9.81 -16.06
C LEU A 211 13.88 -8.99 -16.82
N PRO A 212 15.15 -9.07 -16.40
CA PRO A 212 16.24 -8.46 -17.15
C PRO A 212 16.33 -9.07 -18.56
N GLY A 213 16.43 -8.22 -19.57
CA GLY A 213 16.34 -8.64 -20.97
C GLY A 213 16.95 -7.62 -21.94
N PHE A 214 16.62 -7.75 -23.22
CA PHE A 214 17.26 -6.99 -24.31
C PHE A 214 17.05 -5.46 -24.25
N MET A 215 16.07 -4.97 -23.48
CA MET A 215 15.72 -3.54 -23.36
C MET A 215 16.44 -2.81 -22.21
N ALA A 216 17.65 -3.25 -21.85
CA ALA A 216 18.49 -2.62 -20.82
C ALA A 216 17.89 -2.62 -19.39
N VAL A 217 17.03 -3.59 -19.10
CA VAL A 217 16.61 -3.86 -17.72
C VAL A 217 17.73 -4.65 -17.03
N GLU A 218 18.39 -4.04 -16.04
CA GLU A 218 19.51 -4.67 -15.34
C GLU A 218 19.04 -5.63 -14.22
N GLN A 219 17.95 -5.27 -13.54
CA GLN A 219 17.44 -6.02 -12.39
C GLN A 219 15.95 -6.31 -12.57
N PRO A 220 15.48 -7.50 -12.14
CA PRO A 220 14.06 -7.81 -12.15
C PRO A 220 13.30 -6.93 -11.16
N PHE A 221 12.10 -6.50 -11.55
CA PHE A 221 11.23 -5.68 -10.72
C PHE A 221 9.76 -5.99 -10.95
N PHE A 222 8.92 -5.60 -9.99
CA PHE A 222 7.48 -5.71 -10.08
C PHE A 222 6.86 -4.40 -10.56
N ILE A 223 5.73 -4.47 -11.25
CA ILE A 223 4.91 -3.31 -11.58
C ILE A 223 3.49 -3.54 -11.07
N GLU A 224 3.00 -2.59 -10.30
CA GLU A 224 1.61 -2.59 -9.84
C GLU A 224 0.68 -2.06 -10.96
N PRO A 225 -0.27 -2.85 -11.48
CA PRO A 225 -1.07 -2.47 -12.65
C PRO A 225 -1.96 -1.25 -12.40
N SER A 226 -2.34 -0.99 -11.15
CA SER A 226 -3.15 0.17 -10.78
C SER A 226 -2.33 1.47 -10.67
N GLU A 227 -1.02 1.38 -10.45
CA GLU A 227 -0.12 2.52 -10.19
C GLU A 227 0.83 2.81 -11.35
N GLY A 228 1.24 1.78 -12.09
CA GLY A 228 2.29 1.90 -13.09
C GLY A 228 3.67 2.19 -12.51
N LYS A 229 3.86 2.06 -11.19
CA LYS A 229 5.15 2.21 -10.51
C LYS A 229 5.90 0.89 -10.43
N ASP A 230 7.21 0.97 -10.53
CA ASP A 230 8.12 -0.13 -10.29
C ASP A 230 8.40 -0.33 -8.79
N TYR A 231 8.51 -1.59 -8.40
CA TYR A 231 8.77 -2.02 -7.04
C TYR A 231 9.87 -3.10 -7.04
N PRO A 232 10.78 -3.09 -6.05
CA PRO A 232 11.77 -4.15 -5.92
C PRO A 232 11.11 -5.48 -5.58
N LEU A 233 11.80 -6.60 -5.84
CA LEU A 233 11.29 -7.95 -5.54
C LEU A 233 11.01 -8.18 -4.04
N ASP A 234 11.70 -7.42 -3.18
CA ASP A 234 11.57 -7.48 -1.72
C ASP A 234 10.51 -6.51 -1.17
N ALA A 235 9.68 -5.92 -2.05
CA ALA A 235 8.67 -4.95 -1.64
C ALA A 235 7.69 -5.61 -0.64
N PRO A 236 7.53 -5.04 0.57
CA PRO A 236 6.78 -5.67 1.67
C PRO A 236 5.26 -5.69 1.44
N GLN A 237 4.79 -5.19 0.31
CA GLN A 237 3.39 -5.17 -0.08
C GLN A 237 2.94 -6.45 -0.80
N TYR A 238 3.89 -7.17 -1.40
CA TYR A 238 3.68 -8.48 -2.01
C TYR A 238 4.11 -9.55 -1.01
N GLN A 239 3.15 -10.32 -0.49
CA GLN A 239 3.34 -11.23 0.64
C GLN A 239 3.66 -12.65 0.18
N HIS A 240 2.98 -13.13 -0.86
CA HIS A 240 3.14 -14.49 -1.37
C HIS A 240 2.98 -14.52 -2.89
N LEU A 241 3.66 -15.45 -3.56
CA LEU A 241 3.59 -15.65 -4.99
C LEU A 241 3.12 -17.09 -5.26
N ASP A 242 2.01 -17.23 -5.99
CA ASP A 242 1.41 -18.53 -6.32
C ASP A 242 1.86 -19.01 -7.70
N SER A 243 1.75 -18.15 -8.72
CA SER A 243 2.07 -18.50 -10.10
C SER A 243 2.51 -17.29 -10.91
N VAL A 244 3.35 -17.56 -11.91
CA VAL A 244 3.86 -16.55 -12.86
C VAL A 244 3.65 -17.09 -14.26
N TYR A 245 3.09 -16.30 -15.16
CA TYR A 245 2.84 -16.76 -16.51
C TYR A 245 2.84 -15.62 -17.54
N ASN A 246 3.10 -15.99 -18.78
CA ASN A 246 2.94 -15.12 -19.93
C ASN A 246 2.22 -15.90 -21.04
N HIS A 247 2.32 -15.40 -22.28
CA HIS A 247 1.70 -16.01 -23.45
C HIS A 247 2.35 -17.35 -23.89
N GLU A 248 3.56 -17.65 -23.44
CA GLU A 248 4.32 -18.86 -23.83
C GLU A 248 4.40 -19.88 -22.70
N ASN A 249 4.58 -19.42 -21.47
CA ASN A 249 4.95 -20.24 -20.33
C ASN A 249 4.05 -19.98 -19.11
N TYR A 250 3.86 -21.02 -18.30
CA TYR A 250 3.12 -20.97 -17.04
C TYR A 250 3.93 -21.70 -15.96
N TYR A 251 4.33 -20.95 -14.93
CA TYR A 251 5.14 -21.40 -13.81
C TYR A 251 4.31 -21.37 -12.53
N VAL A 252 4.48 -22.40 -11.71
CA VAL A 252 3.74 -22.57 -10.44
C VAL A 252 4.72 -22.69 -9.31
N ASN A 253 4.46 -21.96 -8.22
CA ASN A 253 5.22 -22.09 -7.00
C ASN A 253 4.91 -23.41 -6.30
N ASN A 254 5.90 -24.29 -6.25
CA ASN A 254 5.80 -25.58 -5.57
C ASN A 254 6.36 -25.52 -4.14
N TYR A 255 6.96 -24.41 -3.74
CA TYR A 255 7.58 -24.27 -2.43
C TYR A 255 6.56 -23.80 -1.39
N SER A 256 6.66 -24.38 -0.19
CA SER A 256 5.85 -24.02 0.97
C SER A 256 6.21 -22.67 1.58
N ASP A 257 7.34 -22.10 1.16
CA ASP A 257 8.01 -21.00 1.83
C ASP A 257 7.71 -19.68 1.12
N PHE A 258 7.46 -18.65 1.91
CA PHE A 258 7.01 -17.31 1.48
C PHE A 258 8.03 -16.52 0.63
N THR A 259 9.22 -17.08 0.40
CA THR A 259 10.33 -16.41 -0.27
C THR A 259 10.17 -16.39 -1.78
N THR A 260 9.77 -15.23 -2.30
CA THR A 260 9.73 -14.86 -3.72
C THR A 260 11.05 -15.18 -4.44
N HIS A 261 12.19 -15.06 -3.76
CA HIS A 261 13.53 -15.34 -4.30
C HIS A 261 13.75 -16.72 -4.92
N LEU A 262 13.10 -17.79 -4.43
CA LEU A 262 13.39 -19.16 -4.89
C LEU A 262 12.78 -19.48 -6.26
N MET A 263 11.68 -18.83 -6.63
CA MET A 263 11.07 -18.99 -7.96
C MET A 263 11.88 -18.33 -9.07
N PHE A 264 12.62 -17.26 -8.77
CA PHE A 264 13.26 -16.43 -9.79
C PHE A 264 14.57 -17.01 -10.34
N ASN A 265 15.29 -17.81 -9.54
CA ASN A 265 16.50 -18.50 -10.03
C ASN A 265 16.18 -19.54 -11.12
N ASP A 266 14.96 -20.05 -11.17
CA ASP A 266 14.51 -21.03 -12.17
C ASP A 266 13.91 -20.35 -13.43
N LEU A 267 13.74 -19.02 -13.41
CA LEU A 267 13.21 -18.21 -14.52
C LEU A 267 14.29 -17.57 -15.40
N GLN A 268 15.54 -17.53 -14.92
CA GLN A 268 16.73 -17.07 -15.67
C GLN A 268 17.40 -18.22 -16.43
#